data_AF-A0ABD2P764-F1
#
_entry.id   AF-A0ABD2P764-F1
#
_cell.length_a   1.000
_cell.length_b   1.000
_cell.length_c   1.000
_cell.angle_alpha   90.00
_cell.angle_beta   90.00
_cell.angle_gamma   90.00
#
_symmetry.space_group_name_H-M   'P 1'
#
loop_
_entity.id
_entity.type
_entity.pdbx_description
1 polymer ?
#
loop_
_entity_poly.entity_id
_entity_poly.type
_entity_poly.pdbx_seq_one_letter_code
_entity_poly.pdbx_strand_id
1 'polypeptide(L)'
;KWSRHVPDYLQRFSAEYQYISILKNAAKHLIKHYENVKTWLDFLIANYKCHYALGSWYKQLAHIQSHYMKDNEAAAQTIIEALEFNKKENLFNLVQIYDLSTIAAKIRTTKTFKLSPLFCDELALLAEEPINSDKFSKKAITCHTDRSGKPGKRTYAFIDENNEENFGSVEMIVLHHYRNEENYNGIHCEGSLLVLLFTLFFWDIIYIYYVPNTFISKLQHAPLDMYSESFYKNRRDVIEERLKDIAGNWTDEILEKNLKNNWDIHSHEESITKFNCVTEFKDLLKIFKCIDRKILSLIFERLVINYKRFRSGLPDLFLWKTETSESKFVEVKGENDKLSLTQKIWIQYLTDIGANVEVCHVSGVGGRKIKSFKAKVAETDIG
;
A
#
# COMPACT_ATOMS: atom_id res chain seq x y z
N LYS A 1 -24.71 -13.42 -19.38
CA LYS A 1 -24.11 -12.22 -20.04
C LYS A 1 -23.99 -11.16 -18.97
N TRP A 2 -22.79 -10.88 -18.49
CA TRP A 2 -22.52 -9.72 -17.64
C TRP A 2 -23.16 -8.50 -18.30
N SER A 3 -24.23 -7.99 -17.69
CA SER A 3 -25.03 -6.93 -18.27
C SER A 3 -24.18 -5.67 -18.34
N ARG A 4 -23.68 -5.33 -19.55
CA ARG A 4 -22.92 -4.10 -19.83
C ARG A 4 -23.69 -2.82 -19.47
N HIS A 5 -24.97 -2.92 -19.12
CA HIS A 5 -25.83 -1.79 -18.75
C HIS A 5 -25.88 -1.49 -17.24
N VAL A 6 -25.38 -2.38 -16.38
CA VAL A 6 -25.31 -2.12 -14.93
C VAL A 6 -23.91 -1.61 -14.60
N PRO A 7 -23.76 -0.43 -13.96
CA PRO A 7 -22.46 0.08 -13.52
C PRO A 7 -21.69 -0.95 -12.67
N ASP A 8 -20.37 -1.00 -12.82
CA ASP A 8 -19.49 -1.97 -12.15
C ASP A 8 -19.66 -1.99 -10.63
N TYR A 9 -19.83 -0.82 -10.00
CA TYR A 9 -20.04 -0.66 -8.57
C TYR A 9 -21.40 -1.18 -8.06
N LEU A 10 -22.36 -1.44 -8.95
CA LEU A 10 -23.67 -2.04 -8.61
C LEU A 10 -23.72 -3.54 -8.91
N GLN A 11 -22.92 -4.02 -9.88
CA GLN A 11 -22.87 -5.44 -10.22
C GLN A 11 -22.51 -6.32 -9.02
N ARG A 12 -21.77 -5.79 -8.04
CA ARG A 12 -21.43 -6.50 -6.80
C ARG A 12 -22.63 -6.97 -5.97
N PHE A 13 -23.82 -6.42 -6.21
CA PHE A 13 -25.06 -6.79 -5.51
C PHE A 13 -25.88 -7.85 -6.27
N SER A 14 -25.40 -8.33 -7.41
CA SER A 14 -26.05 -9.43 -8.16
C SER A 14 -25.71 -10.80 -7.60
N ALA A 15 -26.61 -11.78 -7.79
CA ALA A 15 -26.35 -13.18 -7.43
C ALA A 15 -25.14 -13.75 -8.20
N GLU A 16 -25.03 -13.45 -9.50
CA GLU A 16 -23.90 -13.85 -10.34
C GLU A 16 -22.55 -13.42 -9.74
N TYR A 17 -22.43 -12.16 -9.31
CA TYR A 17 -21.23 -11.66 -8.65
C TYR A 17 -20.92 -12.39 -7.33
N GLN A 18 -21.94 -12.70 -6.53
CA GLN A 18 -21.74 -13.44 -5.28
C GLN A 18 -21.20 -14.84 -5.53
N TYR A 19 -21.75 -15.57 -6.52
CA TYR A 19 -21.21 -16.88 -6.91
C TYR A 19 -19.77 -16.80 -7.42
N ILE A 20 -19.43 -15.80 -8.24
CA ILE A 20 -18.04 -15.56 -8.69
C ILE A 20 -17.12 -15.28 -7.49
N SER A 21 -17.57 -14.48 -6.54
CA SER A 21 -16.80 -14.14 -5.33
C SER A 21 -16.54 -15.38 -4.47
N ILE A 22 -17.52 -16.28 -4.33
CA ILE A 22 -17.37 -17.58 -3.65
C ILE A 22 -16.30 -18.41 -4.36
N LEU A 23 -16.39 -18.60 -5.68
CA LEU A 23 -15.40 -19.38 -6.44
C LEU A 23 -13.99 -18.78 -6.33
N LYS A 24 -13.87 -17.46 -6.46
CA LYS A 24 -12.59 -16.73 -6.29
C LYS A 24 -11.97 -16.98 -4.90
N ASN A 25 -12.77 -16.97 -3.84
CA ASN A 25 -12.28 -17.20 -2.49
C ASN A 25 -11.97 -18.69 -2.26
N ALA A 26 -12.82 -19.59 -2.74
CA ALA A 26 -12.62 -21.03 -2.66
C ALA A 26 -11.33 -21.47 -3.36
N ALA A 27 -11.01 -20.91 -4.53
CA ALA A 27 -9.77 -21.19 -5.27
C ALA A 27 -8.50 -20.97 -4.42
N LYS A 28 -8.49 -19.96 -3.53
CA LYS A 28 -7.35 -19.68 -2.64
C LYS A 28 -7.17 -20.73 -1.55
N HIS A 29 -8.27 -21.26 -1.02
CA HIS A 29 -8.25 -22.20 0.12
C HIS A 29 -8.18 -23.66 -0.32
N LEU A 30 -8.71 -23.98 -1.51
CA LEU A 30 -8.79 -25.33 -2.05
C LEU A 30 -7.67 -25.64 -3.04
N ILE A 31 -6.57 -24.87 -3.03
CA ILE A 31 -5.48 -25.04 -3.99
C ILE A 31 -4.80 -26.42 -3.94
N LYS A 32 -4.99 -27.17 -2.84
CA LYS A 32 -4.55 -28.59 -2.76
C LYS A 32 -5.36 -29.51 -3.69
N HIS A 33 -6.60 -29.16 -4.00
CA HIS A 33 -7.47 -29.81 -4.99
C HIS A 33 -7.34 -29.09 -6.34
N TYR A 34 -6.10 -28.90 -6.80
CA TYR A 34 -5.78 -27.98 -7.89
C TYR A 34 -6.46 -28.32 -9.22
N GLU A 35 -6.79 -29.58 -9.49
CA GLU A 35 -7.51 -29.99 -10.71
C GLU A 35 -8.91 -29.37 -10.80
N ASN A 36 -9.66 -29.40 -9.69
CA ASN A 36 -10.97 -28.76 -9.60
C ASN A 36 -10.85 -27.23 -9.66
N VAL A 37 -9.88 -26.68 -8.91
CA VAL A 37 -9.65 -25.22 -8.90
C VAL A 37 -9.26 -24.72 -10.28
N LYS A 38 -8.40 -25.44 -11.00
CA LYS A 38 -8.03 -25.14 -12.38
C LYS A 38 -9.28 -25.09 -13.27
N THR A 39 -10.13 -26.11 -13.21
CA THR A 39 -11.38 -26.16 -14.00
C THR A 39 -12.26 -24.93 -13.77
N TRP A 40 -12.40 -24.48 -12.52
CA TRP A 40 -13.18 -23.28 -12.20
C TRP A 40 -12.50 -22.01 -12.70
N LEU A 41 -11.17 -21.90 -12.58
CA LEU A 41 -10.41 -20.75 -13.07
C LEU A 41 -10.49 -20.63 -14.59
N ASP A 42 -10.34 -21.75 -15.32
CA ASP A 42 -10.51 -21.79 -16.77
C ASP A 42 -11.90 -21.29 -17.18
N PHE A 43 -12.95 -21.77 -16.50
CA PHE A 43 -14.31 -21.30 -16.71
C PHE A 43 -14.46 -19.79 -16.43
N LEU A 44 -13.92 -19.30 -15.31
CA LEU A 44 -14.01 -17.88 -14.95
C LEU A 44 -13.27 -16.99 -15.96
N ILE A 45 -12.06 -17.37 -16.35
CA ILE A 45 -11.23 -16.65 -17.33
C ILE A 45 -11.91 -16.62 -18.70
N ALA A 46 -12.53 -17.72 -19.14
CA ALA A 46 -13.20 -17.78 -20.42
C ALA A 46 -14.47 -16.90 -20.47
N ASN A 47 -15.23 -16.84 -19.38
CA ASN A 47 -16.58 -16.24 -19.38
C ASN A 47 -16.64 -14.79 -18.85
N TYR A 48 -15.65 -14.34 -18.07
CA TYR A 48 -15.70 -13.06 -17.35
C TYR A 48 -14.49 -12.17 -17.66
N LYS A 49 -14.29 -11.88 -18.95
CA LYS A 49 -13.14 -11.10 -19.48
C LYS A 49 -13.06 -9.65 -18.98
N CYS A 50 -14.14 -9.06 -18.48
CA CYS A 50 -14.15 -7.69 -17.95
C CYS A 50 -14.16 -7.62 -16.41
N HIS A 51 -13.96 -8.75 -15.73
CA HIS A 51 -14.07 -8.79 -14.27
C HIS A 51 -12.78 -8.30 -13.59
N TYR A 52 -12.90 -7.46 -12.56
CA TYR A 52 -11.76 -6.83 -11.85
C TYR A 52 -10.72 -7.83 -11.29
N ALA A 53 -11.12 -9.09 -11.05
CA ALA A 53 -10.26 -10.13 -10.52
C ALA A 53 -9.53 -10.96 -11.60
N LEU A 54 -9.73 -10.67 -12.89
CA LEU A 54 -9.25 -11.50 -14.00
C LEU A 54 -7.73 -11.75 -13.94
N GLY A 55 -6.91 -10.71 -13.78
CA GLY A 55 -5.47 -10.89 -13.65
C GLY A 55 -5.08 -11.73 -12.43
N SER A 56 -5.87 -11.69 -11.35
CA SER A 56 -5.65 -12.54 -10.17
C SER A 56 -6.08 -14.00 -10.39
N TRP A 57 -6.97 -14.28 -11.34
CA TRP A 57 -7.30 -15.64 -11.77
C TRP A 57 -6.20 -16.22 -12.64
N TYR A 58 -5.72 -15.46 -13.64
CA TYR A 58 -4.54 -15.85 -14.44
C TYR A 58 -3.32 -16.13 -13.54
N LYS A 59 -3.07 -15.27 -12.54
CA LYS A 59 -2.01 -15.49 -11.54
C LYS A 59 -2.16 -16.84 -10.83
N GLN A 60 -3.37 -17.14 -10.34
CA GLN A 60 -3.63 -18.39 -9.62
C GLN A 60 -3.48 -19.61 -10.52
N LEU A 61 -3.94 -19.52 -11.77
CA LEU A 61 -3.82 -20.58 -12.76
C LEU A 61 -2.35 -20.86 -13.10
N ALA A 62 -1.56 -19.81 -13.39
CA ALA A 62 -0.12 -19.94 -13.66
C ALA A 62 0.64 -20.51 -12.44
N HIS A 63 0.24 -20.12 -11.22
CA HIS A 63 0.80 -20.70 -10.00
C HIS A 63 0.46 -22.19 -9.86
N ILE A 64 -0.78 -22.60 -10.17
CA ILE A 64 -1.18 -24.01 -10.17
C ILE A 64 -0.34 -24.82 -11.17
N GLN A 65 -0.24 -24.34 -12.42
CA GLN A 65 0.52 -25.00 -13.48
C GLN A 65 1.99 -25.16 -13.10
N SER A 66 2.67 -24.08 -12.71
CA SER A 66 4.10 -24.13 -12.37
C SER A 66 4.39 -24.89 -11.07
N HIS A 67 3.64 -24.64 -9.99
CA HIS A 67 3.95 -25.21 -8.68
C HIS A 67 3.39 -26.63 -8.51
N TYR A 68 2.13 -26.87 -8.84
CA TYR A 68 1.45 -28.14 -8.52
C TYR A 68 1.54 -29.13 -9.67
N MET A 69 1.29 -28.67 -10.90
CA MET A 69 1.37 -29.53 -12.09
C MET A 69 2.80 -29.71 -12.60
N LYS A 70 3.75 -28.87 -12.13
CA LYS A 70 5.16 -28.86 -12.58
C LYS A 70 5.31 -28.58 -14.08
N ASP A 71 4.38 -27.80 -14.62
CA ASP A 71 4.33 -27.43 -16.03
C ASP A 71 4.57 -25.92 -16.17
N ASN A 72 5.83 -25.57 -16.39
CA ASN A 72 6.22 -24.17 -16.55
C ASN A 72 5.86 -23.62 -17.94
N GLU A 73 5.73 -24.46 -18.97
CA GLU A 73 5.33 -24.00 -20.31
C GLU A 73 3.84 -23.64 -20.33
N ALA A 74 2.98 -24.46 -19.72
CA ALA A 74 1.58 -24.08 -19.52
C ALA A 74 1.43 -22.81 -18.67
N ALA A 75 2.26 -22.66 -17.63
CA ALA A 75 2.29 -21.43 -16.83
C ALA A 75 2.73 -20.21 -17.66
N ALA A 76 3.76 -20.36 -18.49
CA ALA A 76 4.23 -19.30 -19.37
C ALA A 76 3.15 -18.90 -20.39
N GLN A 77 2.52 -19.87 -21.06
CA GLN A 77 1.43 -19.61 -22.00
C GLN A 77 0.28 -18.85 -21.35
N THR A 78 -0.13 -19.25 -20.14
CA THR A 78 -1.17 -18.55 -19.35
C THR A 78 -0.78 -17.11 -19.04
N ILE A 79 0.48 -16.86 -18.67
CA ILE A 79 0.96 -15.50 -18.37
C ILE A 79 1.03 -14.65 -19.64
N ILE A 80 1.52 -15.21 -20.75
CA ILE A 80 1.59 -14.54 -22.05
C ILE A 80 0.19 -14.13 -22.51
N GLU A 81 -0.77 -15.06 -22.51
CA GLU A 81 -2.16 -14.76 -22.86
C GLU A 81 -2.73 -13.62 -22.00
N ALA A 82 -2.48 -13.66 -20.69
CA ALA A 82 -2.94 -12.65 -19.76
C ALA A 82 -2.36 -11.26 -20.05
N LEU A 83 -1.04 -11.18 -20.27
CA LEU A 83 -0.34 -9.92 -20.50
C LEU A 83 -0.63 -9.34 -21.89
N GLU A 84 -0.74 -10.18 -22.92
CA GLU A 84 -1.17 -9.75 -24.25
C GLU A 84 -2.62 -9.22 -24.25
N PHE A 85 -3.51 -9.92 -23.55
CA PHE A 85 -4.89 -9.47 -23.37
C PHE A 85 -4.92 -8.11 -22.67
N ASN A 86 -4.13 -7.96 -21.59
CA ASN A 86 -4.03 -6.67 -20.91
C ASN A 86 -3.43 -5.57 -21.78
N LYS A 87 -2.43 -5.87 -22.62
CA LYS A 87 -1.84 -4.89 -23.54
C LYS A 87 -2.87 -4.33 -24.54
N LYS A 88 -3.86 -5.15 -24.92
CA LYS A 88 -4.95 -4.75 -25.82
C LYS A 88 -6.08 -4.01 -25.10
N GLU A 89 -6.50 -4.51 -23.94
CA GLU A 89 -7.73 -4.06 -23.28
C GLU A 89 -7.50 -3.12 -22.07
N ASN A 90 -6.29 -3.08 -21.53
CA ASN A 90 -5.90 -2.30 -20.35
C ASN A 90 -6.83 -2.52 -19.13
N LEU A 91 -7.08 -3.78 -18.79
CA LEU A 91 -8.04 -4.17 -17.74
C LEU A 91 -7.41 -4.61 -16.42
N PHE A 92 -6.10 -4.90 -16.41
CA PHE A 92 -5.41 -5.35 -15.21
C PHE A 92 -4.85 -4.14 -14.48
N ASN A 93 -5.03 -4.14 -13.16
CA ASN A 93 -4.35 -3.15 -12.35
C ASN A 93 -2.84 -3.48 -12.23
N LEU A 94 -2.05 -2.46 -11.89
CA LEU A 94 -0.61 -2.54 -11.76
C LEU A 94 -0.13 -3.75 -10.93
N VAL A 95 -0.83 -4.11 -9.86
CA VAL A 95 -0.40 -5.22 -9.01
C VAL A 95 -0.64 -6.58 -9.65
N GLN A 96 -1.72 -6.74 -10.41
CA GLN A 96 -1.95 -7.96 -11.17
C GLN A 96 -0.86 -8.17 -12.23
N ILE A 97 -0.44 -7.09 -12.89
CA ILE A 97 0.65 -7.10 -13.87
C ILE A 97 1.96 -7.53 -13.19
N TYR A 98 2.34 -6.89 -12.07
CA TYR A 98 3.56 -7.26 -11.35
C TYR A 98 3.49 -8.66 -10.72
N ASP A 99 2.33 -9.11 -10.24
CA ASP A 99 2.13 -10.45 -9.71
C ASP A 99 2.41 -11.52 -10.78
N LEU A 100 1.87 -11.33 -11.99
CA LEU A 100 2.11 -12.20 -13.14
C LEU A 100 3.58 -12.17 -13.54
N SER A 101 4.16 -10.97 -13.61
CA SER A 101 5.55 -10.76 -14.00
C SER A 101 6.55 -11.35 -12.99
N THR A 102 6.20 -11.36 -11.70
CA THR A 102 6.98 -12.04 -10.66
C THR A 102 7.01 -13.55 -10.88
N ILE A 103 5.90 -14.16 -11.29
CA ILE A 103 5.86 -15.59 -11.63
C ILE A 103 6.70 -15.83 -12.90
N ALA A 104 6.56 -14.98 -13.92
CA ALA A 104 7.34 -15.06 -15.16
C ALA A 104 8.85 -15.05 -14.89
N ALA A 105 9.34 -14.09 -14.08
CA ALA A 105 10.75 -14.01 -13.71
C ALA A 105 11.25 -15.27 -12.97
N LYS A 106 10.40 -15.85 -12.10
CA LYS A 106 10.73 -17.08 -11.37
C LYS A 106 10.83 -18.29 -12.30
N ILE A 107 9.90 -18.47 -13.23
CA ILE A 107 9.92 -19.61 -14.16
C ILE A 107 10.99 -19.47 -15.26
N ARG A 108 11.41 -18.24 -15.60
CA ARG A 108 12.54 -18.01 -16.53
C ARG A 108 13.89 -18.41 -15.92
N THR A 109 14.04 -18.24 -14.61
CA THR A 109 15.32 -18.45 -13.89
C THR A 109 15.42 -19.82 -13.20
N THR A 110 14.35 -20.61 -13.23
CA THR A 110 14.30 -21.92 -12.60
C THR A 110 15.30 -22.90 -13.24
N LYS A 111 15.92 -23.75 -12.42
CA LYS A 111 16.76 -24.86 -12.88
C LYS A 111 15.95 -26.13 -13.21
N THR A 112 14.72 -26.23 -12.68
CA THR A 112 13.83 -27.39 -12.82
C THR A 112 12.66 -27.06 -13.74
N PHE A 113 12.30 -28.01 -14.62
CA PHE A 113 11.27 -27.82 -15.66
C PHE A 113 11.58 -26.58 -16.53
N LYS A 114 12.72 -26.62 -17.23
CA LYS A 114 13.23 -25.48 -17.99
C LYS A 114 12.24 -25.08 -19.07
N LEU A 115 12.07 -23.77 -19.22
CA LEU A 115 11.30 -23.17 -20.30
C LEU A 115 12.05 -23.28 -21.63
N SER A 116 11.31 -23.45 -22.73
CA SER A 116 11.89 -23.29 -24.06
C SER A 116 12.39 -21.85 -24.27
N PRO A 117 13.43 -21.64 -25.11
CA PRO A 117 13.93 -20.30 -25.42
C PRO A 117 12.84 -19.35 -25.93
N LEU A 118 11.90 -19.85 -26.74
CA LEU A 118 10.78 -19.07 -27.29
C LEU A 118 9.94 -18.44 -26.17
N PHE A 119 9.50 -19.23 -25.20
CA PHE A 119 8.73 -18.69 -24.06
C PHE A 119 9.56 -17.75 -23.19
N CYS A 120 10.86 -17.97 -23.06
CA CYS A 120 11.74 -17.07 -22.31
C CYS A 120 11.78 -15.68 -22.94
N ASP A 121 11.89 -15.61 -24.27
CA ASP A 121 11.96 -14.37 -25.04
C ASP A 121 10.60 -13.64 -25.04
N GLU A 122 9.50 -14.36 -25.23
CA GLU A 122 8.15 -13.77 -25.18
C GLU A 122 7.83 -13.19 -23.80
N LEU A 123 8.12 -13.92 -22.72
CA LEU A 123 7.93 -13.40 -21.36
C LEU A 123 8.85 -12.21 -21.07
N ALA A 124 10.08 -12.20 -21.58
CA ALA A 124 10.97 -11.05 -21.42
C ALA A 124 10.45 -9.79 -22.12
N LEU A 125 9.72 -9.94 -23.22
CA LEU A 125 9.13 -8.84 -23.98
C LEU A 125 7.83 -8.31 -23.36
N LEU A 126 7.03 -9.19 -22.75
CA LEU A 126 5.69 -8.85 -22.25
C LEU A 126 5.63 -8.53 -20.75
N ALA A 127 6.45 -9.18 -19.92
CA ALA A 127 6.38 -9.04 -18.47
C ALA A 127 7.13 -7.80 -17.99
N GLU A 128 6.58 -7.16 -16.96
CA GLU A 128 7.26 -6.05 -16.29
C GLU A 128 8.45 -6.55 -15.48
N GLU A 129 9.54 -5.78 -15.47
CA GLU A 129 10.69 -6.15 -14.66
C GLU A 129 10.33 -6.11 -13.16
N PRO A 130 10.65 -7.15 -12.37
CA PRO A 130 10.35 -7.15 -10.95
C PRO A 130 10.97 -5.94 -10.24
N ILE A 131 10.21 -5.34 -9.32
CA ILE A 131 10.69 -4.19 -8.55
C ILE A 131 11.90 -4.60 -7.71
N ASN A 132 13.06 -4.03 -8.06
CA ASN A 132 14.32 -4.29 -7.40
C ASN A 132 14.41 -3.48 -6.09
N SER A 133 14.01 -4.12 -4.99
CA SER A 133 14.07 -3.53 -3.65
C SER A 133 15.49 -3.22 -3.15
N ASP A 134 16.54 -3.66 -3.85
CA ASP A 134 17.92 -3.30 -3.50
C ASP A 134 18.28 -1.88 -3.89
N LYS A 135 17.50 -1.26 -4.77
CA LYS A 135 17.64 0.16 -5.13
C LYS A 135 16.99 1.12 -4.12
N PHE A 136 16.17 0.61 -3.21
CA PHE A 136 15.51 1.46 -2.21
C PHE A 136 16.52 1.98 -1.20
N SER A 137 16.31 3.21 -0.71
CA SER A 137 17.05 3.71 0.45
C SER A 137 16.79 2.77 1.64
N LYS A 138 17.86 2.36 2.32
CA LYS A 138 17.81 1.40 3.43
C LYS A 138 18.53 1.97 4.63
N LYS A 139 17.90 1.83 5.81
CA LYS A 139 18.52 2.08 7.10
C LYS A 139 18.52 0.80 7.93
N ALA A 140 19.55 0.59 8.72
CA ALA A 140 19.64 -0.53 9.65
C ALA A 140 19.74 -0.02 11.09
N ILE A 141 18.90 -0.56 11.97
CA ILE A 141 18.93 -0.30 13.41
C ILE A 141 19.13 -1.63 14.13
N THR A 142 20.01 -1.64 15.11
CA THR A 142 20.20 -2.78 16.02
C THR A 142 19.54 -2.49 17.36
N CYS A 143 18.78 -3.43 17.89
CA CYS A 143 18.20 -3.30 19.22
C CYS A 143 18.23 -4.64 19.98
N HIS A 144 18.12 -4.56 21.31
CA HIS A 144 18.00 -5.74 22.14
C HIS A 144 16.59 -6.32 22.00
N THR A 145 16.49 -7.63 21.82
CA THR A 145 15.19 -8.32 21.77
C THR A 145 14.96 -9.08 23.04
N ASP A 146 13.76 -8.95 23.62
CA ASP A 146 13.29 -9.95 24.55
C ASP A 146 12.72 -11.15 23.79
N ARG A 147 13.22 -12.34 24.12
CA ARG A 147 12.79 -13.61 23.52
C ARG A 147 11.79 -14.36 24.41
N SER A 148 11.37 -13.77 25.53
CA SER A 148 10.44 -14.37 26.49
C SER A 148 8.99 -14.45 25.99
N GLY A 149 8.65 -13.72 24.93
CA GLY A 149 7.29 -13.63 24.37
C GLY A 149 6.80 -14.83 23.56
N LYS A 150 5.50 -14.84 23.21
CA LYS A 150 4.85 -15.85 22.36
C LYS A 150 5.56 -15.96 21.00
N PRO A 151 5.66 -17.17 20.40
CA PRO A 151 6.20 -17.33 19.05
C PRO A 151 5.48 -16.41 18.04
N GLY A 152 6.25 -15.57 17.33
CA GLY A 152 5.73 -14.70 16.26
C GLY A 152 5.44 -13.25 16.64
N LYS A 153 5.51 -12.84 17.91
CA LYS A 153 5.51 -11.42 18.31
C LYS A 153 6.75 -11.13 19.13
N ARG A 154 7.77 -10.57 18.48
CA ARG A 154 8.99 -10.10 19.16
C ARG A 154 8.72 -8.72 19.75
N THR A 155 9.01 -8.56 21.03
CA THR A 155 9.08 -7.26 21.69
C THR A 155 10.54 -6.81 21.71
N TYR A 156 10.75 -5.54 21.42
CA TYR A 156 12.06 -4.95 21.30
C TYR A 156 12.27 -3.98 22.47
N ALA A 157 13.45 -4.03 23.08
CA ALA A 157 13.81 -3.16 24.18
C ALA A 157 14.32 -1.81 23.66
N PHE A 158 13.91 -0.74 24.33
CA PHE A 158 14.45 0.61 24.17
C PHE A 158 14.61 1.26 25.54
N ILE A 159 15.51 2.24 25.63
CA ILE A 159 15.70 3.05 26.82
C ILE A 159 14.93 4.34 26.58
N ASP A 160 13.98 4.69 27.45
CA ASP A 160 13.18 5.91 27.31
C ASP A 160 13.92 7.18 27.78
N GLU A 161 13.21 8.31 27.75
CA GLU A 161 13.73 9.62 28.18
C GLU A 161 14.15 9.65 29.67
N ASN A 162 13.63 8.73 30.50
CA ASN A 162 13.94 8.61 31.93
C ASN A 162 15.08 7.61 32.21
N ASN A 163 15.76 7.09 31.18
CA ASN A 163 16.72 6.00 31.27
C ASN A 163 16.13 4.67 31.77
N GLU A 164 14.83 4.43 31.58
CA GLU A 164 14.17 3.18 31.93
C GLU A 164 14.07 2.23 30.72
N GLU A 165 14.35 0.95 30.93
CA GLU A 165 14.22 -0.09 29.91
C GLU A 165 12.74 -0.43 29.70
N ASN A 166 12.23 -0.12 28.51
CA ASN A 166 10.87 -0.36 28.08
C ASN A 166 10.83 -1.32 26.88
N PHE A 167 9.67 -1.94 26.66
CA PHE A 167 9.46 -2.86 25.54
C PHE A 167 8.36 -2.37 24.61
N GLY A 168 8.60 -2.42 23.30
CA GLY A 168 7.68 -1.91 22.29
C GLY A 168 7.62 -2.77 21.02
N SER A 169 6.73 -2.36 20.11
CA SER A 169 6.70 -2.89 18.75
C SER A 169 7.92 -2.41 17.96
N VAL A 170 8.21 -3.03 16.82
CA VAL A 170 9.36 -2.64 15.98
C VAL A 170 9.24 -1.19 15.51
N GLU A 171 8.03 -0.73 15.21
CA GLU A 171 7.73 0.63 14.76
C GLU A 171 8.00 1.67 15.87
N MET A 172 7.70 1.33 17.13
CA MET A 172 8.01 2.19 18.28
C MET A 172 9.52 2.39 18.45
N ILE A 173 10.32 1.34 18.25
CA ILE A 173 11.79 1.44 18.33
C ILE A 173 12.33 2.37 17.24
N VAL A 174 11.81 2.22 16.03
CA VAL A 174 12.22 3.05 14.90
C VAL A 174 11.85 4.51 15.16
N LEU A 175 10.63 4.79 15.61
CA LEU A 175 10.22 6.15 16.01
C LEU A 175 11.14 6.74 17.09
N HIS A 176 11.43 5.97 18.14
CA HIS A 176 12.31 6.39 19.23
C HIS A 176 13.73 6.71 18.74
N HIS A 177 14.28 5.86 17.86
CA HIS A 177 15.59 6.10 17.26
C HIS A 177 15.62 7.40 16.45
N TYR A 178 14.66 7.63 15.55
CA TYR A 178 14.60 8.86 14.76
C TYR A 178 14.39 10.10 15.63
N ARG A 179 13.64 9.98 16.72
CA ARG A 179 13.43 11.07 17.67
C ARG A 179 14.71 11.46 18.39
N ASN A 180 15.46 10.50 18.93
CA ASN A 180 16.61 10.79 19.77
C ASN A 180 17.89 11.06 18.98
N GLU A 181 18.12 10.32 17.88
CA GLU A 181 19.38 10.40 17.14
C GLU A 181 19.31 11.42 15.99
N GLU A 182 18.12 11.69 15.45
CA GLU A 182 17.95 12.53 14.27
C GLU A 182 16.97 13.71 14.47
N ASN A 183 16.41 13.85 15.67
CA ASN A 183 15.47 14.92 16.03
C ASN A 183 14.23 15.01 15.12
N TYR A 184 13.68 13.87 14.70
CA TYR A 184 12.39 13.81 14.02
C TYR A 184 11.23 13.67 15.01
N ASN A 185 10.11 14.32 14.70
CA ASN A 185 8.82 13.88 15.20
C ASN A 185 8.30 12.76 14.29
N GLY A 186 7.40 11.91 14.80
CA GLY A 186 6.87 10.83 14.00
C GLY A 186 5.58 10.23 14.52
N ILE A 187 4.81 9.66 13.59
CA ILE A 187 3.61 8.87 13.90
C ILE A 187 3.66 7.52 13.16
N HIS A 188 3.20 6.48 13.83
CA HIS A 188 2.89 5.20 13.19
C HIS A 188 1.45 5.26 12.69
N CYS A 189 1.28 5.36 11.36
CA CYS A 189 -0.04 5.63 10.76
C CYS A 189 -0.44 4.65 9.66
N GLU A 190 0.47 3.82 9.14
CA GLU A 190 0.17 2.85 8.06
C GLU A 190 -0.54 3.50 6.85
N GLY A 191 -0.23 4.77 6.58
CA GLY A 191 -0.87 5.59 5.55
C GLY A 191 -2.20 6.26 5.91
N SER A 192 -2.77 6.00 7.08
CA SER A 192 -4.04 6.62 7.52
C SER A 192 -3.99 8.14 7.56
N LEU A 193 -2.84 8.75 7.84
CA LEU A 193 -2.63 10.20 7.76
C LEU A 193 -2.90 10.74 6.34
N LEU A 194 -2.34 10.09 5.31
CA LEU A 194 -2.52 10.51 3.92
C LEU A 194 -3.96 10.33 3.47
N VAL A 195 -4.60 9.24 3.89
CA VAL A 195 -6.02 8.99 3.61
C VAL A 195 -6.92 10.00 4.33
N LEU A 196 -6.57 10.40 5.55
CA LEU A 196 -7.25 11.46 6.31
C LEU A 196 -7.16 12.79 5.56
N LEU A 197 -5.95 13.22 5.19
CA LEU A 197 -5.76 14.45 4.42
C LEU A 197 -6.52 14.41 3.09
N PHE A 198 -6.45 13.28 2.36
CA PHE A 198 -7.22 13.06 1.14
C PHE A 198 -8.73 13.25 1.38
N THR A 199 -9.26 12.63 2.45
CA THR A 199 -10.69 12.69 2.77
C THR A 199 -11.15 14.12 3.08
N LEU A 200 -10.34 14.89 3.81
CA LEU A 200 -10.66 16.30 4.10
C LEU A 200 -10.58 17.16 2.84
N PHE A 201 -9.51 17.04 2.06
CA PHE A 201 -9.33 17.84 0.85
C PHE A 201 -10.31 17.49 -0.26
N PHE A 202 -10.92 16.30 -0.26
CA PHE A 202 -11.87 15.84 -1.27
C PHE A 202 -13.30 15.67 -0.71
N TRP A 203 -13.59 16.20 0.47
CA TRP A 203 -14.86 15.93 1.17
C TRP A 203 -16.09 16.25 0.31
N ASP A 204 -16.12 17.44 -0.29
CA ASP A 204 -17.18 17.88 -1.20
C ASP A 204 -17.27 17.00 -2.46
N ILE A 205 -16.15 16.55 -3.01
CA ILE A 205 -16.13 15.67 -4.19
C ILE A 205 -16.64 14.27 -3.85
N ILE A 206 -16.33 13.76 -2.66
CA ILE A 206 -16.75 12.43 -2.21
C ILE A 206 -18.23 12.41 -1.82
N TYR A 207 -18.68 13.41 -1.05
CA TYR A 207 -19.96 13.37 -0.35
C TYR A 207 -21.03 14.34 -0.89
N ILE A 208 -20.64 15.45 -1.51
CA ILE A 208 -21.57 16.50 -1.97
C ILE A 208 -21.79 16.42 -3.49
N TYR A 209 -20.74 16.15 -4.27
CA TYR A 209 -20.83 16.06 -5.71
C TYR A 209 -21.76 14.93 -6.14
N TYR A 210 -22.83 15.29 -6.87
CA TYR A 210 -23.88 14.36 -7.23
C TYR A 210 -23.46 13.43 -8.36
N VAL A 211 -23.58 12.13 -8.11
CA VAL A 211 -23.51 11.08 -9.15
C VAL A 211 -24.71 10.14 -8.95
N PRO A 212 -25.50 9.87 -9.99
CA PRO A 212 -26.66 8.99 -9.87
C PRO A 212 -26.31 7.61 -9.30
N ASN A 213 -27.17 7.11 -8.40
CA ASN A 213 -27.09 5.76 -7.83
C ASN A 213 -25.83 5.48 -6.99
N THR A 214 -25.09 6.50 -6.52
CA THR A 214 -23.94 6.30 -5.63
C THR A 214 -24.30 6.45 -4.15
N PHE A 215 -25.29 7.28 -3.81
CA PHE A 215 -25.92 7.32 -2.50
C PHE A 215 -27.40 6.95 -2.63
N ILE A 216 -27.77 5.79 -2.09
CA ILE A 216 -29.13 5.23 -2.09
C ILE A 216 -29.74 5.17 -0.68
N SER A 217 -28.95 5.44 0.36
CA SER A 217 -29.37 5.49 1.76
C SER A 217 -28.59 6.55 2.54
N LYS A 218 -29.23 7.13 3.56
CA LYS A 218 -28.61 8.09 4.49
C LYS A 218 -27.57 7.46 5.43
N LEU A 219 -27.48 6.13 5.48
CA LEU A 219 -26.55 5.39 6.36
C LEU A 219 -25.25 4.99 5.67
N GLN A 220 -24.99 5.48 4.46
CA GLN A 220 -23.77 5.16 3.73
C GLN A 220 -22.59 6.01 4.20
N HIS A 221 -21.51 5.35 4.63
CA HIS A 221 -20.23 6.01 4.95
C HIS A 221 -19.41 6.43 3.72
N ALA A 222 -19.79 5.96 2.52
CA ALA A 222 -19.11 6.22 1.26
C ALA A 222 -20.06 6.08 0.06
N PRO A 223 -19.79 6.77 -1.07
CA PRO A 223 -20.54 6.54 -2.30
C PRO A 223 -20.24 5.12 -2.81
N LEU A 224 -21.24 4.47 -3.43
CA LEU A 224 -21.13 3.07 -3.84
C LEU A 224 -19.99 2.84 -4.84
N ASP A 225 -19.64 3.85 -5.63
CA ASP A 225 -18.56 3.82 -6.62
C ASP A 225 -17.16 4.08 -6.04
N MET A 226 -17.02 4.53 -4.79
CA MET A 226 -15.72 4.87 -4.13
C MET A 226 -14.63 3.79 -4.31
N TYR A 227 -15.06 2.53 -4.27
CA TYR A 227 -14.15 1.37 -4.31
C TYR A 227 -14.08 0.73 -5.70
N SER A 228 -14.32 1.52 -6.74
CA SER A 228 -14.29 1.14 -8.14
C SER A 228 -13.59 2.22 -8.96
N GLU A 229 -13.22 1.90 -10.20
CA GLU A 229 -12.64 2.88 -11.12
C GLU A 229 -13.66 3.95 -11.54
N SER A 230 -14.95 3.66 -11.39
CA SER A 230 -16.02 4.59 -11.72
C SER A 230 -16.00 5.84 -10.84
N PHE A 231 -15.47 5.80 -9.61
CA PHE A 231 -15.40 7.00 -8.76
C PHE A 231 -14.64 8.14 -9.45
N TYR A 232 -13.43 7.84 -9.93
CA TYR A 232 -12.60 8.79 -10.66
C TYR A 232 -13.24 9.15 -12.00
N LYS A 233 -13.69 8.16 -12.78
CA LYS A 233 -14.29 8.40 -14.12
C LYS A 233 -15.51 9.32 -14.06
N ASN A 234 -16.37 9.16 -13.04
CA ASN A 234 -17.58 9.96 -12.86
C ASN A 234 -17.32 11.39 -12.36
N ARG A 235 -16.11 11.67 -11.84
CA ARG A 235 -15.73 12.94 -11.19
C ARG A 235 -14.42 13.50 -11.75
N ARG A 236 -14.02 13.07 -12.95
CA ARG A 236 -12.68 13.32 -13.49
C ARG A 236 -12.32 14.81 -13.47
N ASP A 237 -13.15 15.64 -14.09
CA ASP A 237 -12.82 17.05 -14.29
C ASP A 237 -12.63 17.81 -12.96
N VAL A 238 -13.54 17.60 -12.00
CA VAL A 238 -13.46 18.23 -10.67
C VAL A 238 -12.32 17.67 -9.80
N ILE A 239 -11.98 16.40 -9.97
CA ILE A 239 -10.81 15.79 -9.31
C ILE A 239 -9.53 16.39 -9.87
N GLU A 240 -9.39 16.47 -11.18
CA GLU A 240 -8.21 17.03 -11.85
C GLU A 240 -8.00 18.51 -11.50
N GLU A 241 -9.08 19.28 -11.40
CA GLU A 241 -9.04 20.66 -10.91
C GLU A 241 -8.59 20.73 -9.45
N ARG A 242 -9.18 19.92 -8.55
CA ARG A 242 -8.78 19.85 -7.14
C ARG A 242 -7.31 19.48 -6.95
N LEU A 243 -6.77 18.57 -7.78
CA LEU A 243 -5.36 18.20 -7.74
C LEU A 243 -4.46 19.38 -8.12
N LYS A 244 -4.78 20.10 -9.20
CA LYS A 244 -4.04 21.32 -9.59
C LYS A 244 -4.12 22.42 -8.53
N ASP A 245 -5.28 22.55 -7.92
CA ASP A 245 -5.52 23.47 -6.82
C ASP A 245 -4.60 23.19 -5.63
N ILE A 246 -4.55 21.93 -5.18
CA ILE A 246 -3.67 21.50 -4.09
C ILE A 246 -2.19 21.66 -4.47
N ALA A 247 -1.82 21.31 -5.71
CA ALA A 247 -0.45 21.37 -6.17
C ALA A 247 0.10 22.80 -6.34
N GLY A 248 -0.75 23.79 -6.61
CA GLY A 248 -0.27 25.15 -6.79
C GLY A 248 -1.28 26.29 -7.05
N ASN A 249 -2.54 26.04 -7.42
CA ASN A 249 -3.46 27.19 -7.62
C ASN A 249 -3.94 27.79 -6.29
N TRP A 250 -4.09 26.97 -5.25
CA TRP A 250 -4.48 27.45 -3.93
C TRP A 250 -3.27 27.99 -3.16
N THR A 251 -3.46 29.15 -2.52
CA THR A 251 -2.49 29.68 -1.57
C THR A 251 -2.46 28.84 -0.29
N ASP A 252 -1.43 29.02 0.54
CA ASP A 252 -1.36 28.35 1.84
C ASP A 252 -2.58 28.67 2.71
N GLU A 253 -3.04 29.92 2.70
CA GLU A 253 -4.22 30.33 3.47
C GLU A 253 -5.48 29.59 3.03
N ILE A 254 -5.65 29.36 1.71
CA ILE A 254 -6.80 28.63 1.18
C ILE A 254 -6.72 27.16 1.59
N LEU A 255 -5.55 26.54 1.50
CA LEU A 255 -5.33 25.14 1.92
C LEU A 255 -5.62 24.94 3.41
N GLU A 256 -5.04 25.79 4.26
CA GLU A 256 -5.23 25.73 5.71
C GLU A 256 -6.69 25.96 6.09
N LYS A 257 -7.36 26.94 5.45
CA LYS A 257 -8.78 27.22 5.66
C LYS A 257 -9.66 26.06 5.22
N ASN A 258 -9.40 25.48 4.05
CA ASN A 258 -10.13 24.31 3.56
C ASN A 258 -10.01 23.14 4.54
N LEU A 259 -8.77 22.82 4.95
CA LEU A 259 -8.48 21.74 5.88
C LEU A 259 -9.14 21.98 7.25
N LYS A 260 -9.07 23.21 7.78
CA LYS A 260 -9.71 23.58 9.05
C LYS A 260 -11.22 23.45 9.01
N ASN A 261 -11.85 24.01 7.97
CA ASN A 261 -13.30 23.97 7.83
C ASN A 261 -13.80 22.52 7.74
N ASN A 262 -13.17 21.70 6.90
CA ASN A 262 -13.56 20.31 6.76
C ASN A 262 -13.26 19.50 8.03
N TRP A 263 -12.17 19.80 8.75
CA TRP A 263 -11.90 19.18 10.05
C TRP A 263 -12.99 19.51 11.07
N ASP A 264 -13.33 20.79 11.24
CA ASP A 264 -14.30 21.23 12.25
C ASP A 264 -15.69 20.65 12.02
N ILE A 265 -16.11 20.58 10.76
CA ILE A 265 -17.44 20.08 10.39
C ILE A 265 -17.47 18.55 10.38
N HIS A 266 -16.41 17.88 9.92
CA HIS A 266 -16.51 16.46 9.53
C HIS A 266 -15.63 15.48 10.32
N SER A 267 -14.71 15.94 11.17
CA SER A 267 -13.79 15.04 11.92
C SER A 267 -14.48 14.06 12.87
N HIS A 268 -15.74 14.31 13.22
CA HIS A 268 -16.57 13.46 14.08
C HIS A 268 -17.57 12.60 13.29
N GLU A 269 -17.65 12.76 11.97
CA GLU A 269 -18.56 12.02 11.11
C GLU A 269 -17.96 10.68 10.65
N GLU A 270 -18.82 9.71 10.36
CA GLU A 270 -18.40 8.45 9.75
C GLU A 270 -18.04 8.68 8.29
N SER A 271 -16.84 8.24 7.87
CA SER A 271 -16.34 8.49 6.51
C SER A 271 -15.55 7.30 5.94
N ILE A 272 -14.93 7.48 4.77
CA ILE A 272 -14.02 6.48 4.17
C ILE A 272 -12.75 6.22 4.99
N THR A 273 -12.51 7.00 6.05
CA THR A 273 -11.42 6.85 7.00
C THR A 273 -11.82 7.29 8.42
N LYS A 274 -11.01 6.91 9.40
CA LYS A 274 -11.16 7.37 10.79
C LYS A 274 -10.22 8.54 11.05
N PHE A 275 -10.68 9.50 11.83
CA PHE A 275 -9.92 10.67 12.26
C PHE A 275 -9.19 10.42 13.58
N ASN A 276 -8.44 9.32 13.68
CA ASN A 276 -7.83 8.88 14.95
C ASN A 276 -6.30 8.76 14.93
N CYS A 277 -5.65 8.95 13.77
CA CYS A 277 -4.19 9.00 13.71
C CYS A 277 -3.60 10.33 14.22
N VAL A 278 -4.45 11.35 14.39
CA VAL A 278 -4.12 12.64 14.99
C VAL A 278 -5.29 13.06 15.89
N THR A 279 -4.98 13.58 17.08
CA THR A 279 -6.00 13.98 18.07
C THR A 279 -6.48 15.41 17.88
N GLU A 280 -5.58 16.34 17.54
CA GLU A 280 -5.88 17.76 17.44
C GLU A 280 -5.55 18.32 16.06
N PHE A 281 -6.39 19.24 15.55
CA PHE A 281 -6.15 19.91 14.26
C PHE A 281 -4.79 20.61 14.20
N LYS A 282 -4.32 21.19 15.31
CA LYS A 282 -3.03 21.89 15.37
C LYS A 282 -1.87 20.98 14.98
N ASP A 283 -1.95 19.69 15.32
CA ASP A 283 -0.91 18.72 15.02
C ASP A 283 -1.01 18.25 13.57
N LEU A 284 -2.24 18.07 13.06
CA LEU A 284 -2.48 17.80 11.65
C LEU A 284 -1.91 18.92 10.77
N LEU A 285 -2.13 20.18 11.16
CA LEU A 285 -1.66 21.34 10.42
C LEU A 285 -0.12 21.42 10.41
N LYS A 286 0.54 21.17 11.55
CA LYS A 286 2.02 21.11 11.61
C LYS A 286 2.58 20.04 10.67
N ILE A 287 1.98 18.85 10.69
CA ILE A 287 2.37 17.73 9.84
C ILE A 287 2.17 18.10 8.36
N PHE A 288 0.99 18.63 8.01
CA PHE A 288 0.66 19.05 6.66
C PHE A 288 1.67 20.08 6.10
N LYS A 289 2.08 21.06 6.90
CA LYS A 289 3.07 22.07 6.51
C LYS A 289 4.45 21.50 6.16
N CYS A 290 4.78 20.29 6.62
CA CYS A 290 6.04 19.62 6.32
C CYS A 290 5.97 18.75 5.05
N ILE A 291 4.80 18.62 4.43
CA ILE A 291 4.62 17.84 3.20
C ILE A 291 4.68 18.79 2.00
N ASP A 292 5.52 18.47 1.01
CA ASP A 292 5.50 19.17 -0.26
C ASP A 292 4.14 19.00 -0.95
N ARG A 293 3.51 20.12 -1.33
CA ARG A 293 2.16 20.16 -1.89
C ARG A 293 2.04 19.44 -3.22
N LYS A 294 3.09 19.45 -4.05
CA LYS A 294 3.08 18.73 -5.34
C LYS A 294 3.18 17.23 -5.11
N ILE A 295 4.05 16.79 -4.20
CA ILE A 295 4.13 15.39 -3.77
C ILE A 295 2.80 14.92 -3.19
N LEU A 296 2.17 15.72 -2.33
CA LEU A 296 0.87 15.38 -1.74
C LEU A 296 -0.21 15.23 -2.80
N SER A 297 -0.27 16.15 -3.78
CA SER A 297 -1.20 16.05 -4.91
C SER A 297 -0.98 14.78 -5.72
N LEU A 298 0.28 14.41 -6.02
CA LEU A 298 0.59 13.16 -6.75
C LEU A 298 0.21 11.91 -5.95
N ILE A 299 0.30 11.94 -4.62
CA ILE A 299 -0.20 10.87 -3.76
C ILE A 299 -1.73 10.79 -3.85
N PHE A 300 -2.43 11.93 -3.79
CA PHE A 300 -3.89 11.98 -3.91
C PHE A 300 -4.39 11.53 -5.28
N GLU A 301 -3.71 11.88 -6.37
CA GLU A 301 -4.00 11.41 -7.72
C GLU A 301 -3.95 9.87 -7.76
N ARG A 302 -2.87 9.28 -7.24
CA ARG A 302 -2.74 7.82 -7.18
C ARG A 302 -3.83 7.19 -6.33
N LEU A 303 -4.15 7.77 -5.17
CA LEU A 303 -5.24 7.29 -4.32
C LEU A 303 -6.59 7.36 -5.04
N VAL A 304 -6.92 8.47 -5.69
CA VAL A 304 -8.26 8.69 -6.23
C VAL A 304 -8.54 7.87 -7.50
N ILE A 305 -7.51 7.63 -8.33
CA ILE A 305 -7.63 6.79 -9.53
C ILE A 305 -8.08 5.36 -9.17
N ASN A 306 -7.61 4.81 -8.05
CA ASN A 306 -8.05 3.50 -7.56
C ASN A 306 -7.94 3.37 -6.04
N TYR A 307 -8.87 4.00 -5.32
CA TYR A 307 -8.83 4.12 -3.87
C TYR A 307 -8.77 2.77 -3.17
N LYS A 308 -9.57 1.80 -3.64
CA LYS A 308 -9.58 0.43 -3.11
C LYS A 308 -8.19 -0.22 -3.15
N ARG A 309 -7.41 0.04 -4.20
CA ARG A 309 -6.10 -0.59 -4.42
C ARG A 309 -5.00 0.12 -3.65
N PHE A 310 -5.02 1.45 -3.65
CA PHE A 310 -3.88 2.26 -3.20
C PHE A 310 -4.00 2.73 -1.75
N ARG A 311 -5.16 2.63 -1.11
CA ARG A 311 -5.31 2.89 0.35
C ARG A 311 -4.54 1.93 1.26
N SER A 312 -3.83 0.94 0.72
CA SER A 312 -3.07 -0.06 1.47
C SER A 312 -1.65 -0.17 0.94
N GLY A 313 -0.71 -0.54 1.81
CA GLY A 313 0.71 -0.68 1.49
C GLY A 313 1.48 0.63 1.47
N LEU A 314 0.88 1.72 1.98
CA LEU A 314 1.60 2.94 2.31
C LEU A 314 2.59 2.67 3.45
N PRO A 315 3.68 3.45 3.56
CA PRO A 315 4.68 3.26 4.61
C PRO A 315 4.11 3.33 6.03
N ASP A 316 4.68 2.51 6.92
CA ASP A 316 4.25 2.38 8.32
C ASP A 316 4.32 3.74 9.06
N LEU A 317 5.45 4.45 8.93
CA LEU A 317 5.72 5.69 9.65
C LEU A 317 5.69 6.91 8.72
N PHE A 318 5.21 8.02 9.29
CA PHE A 318 5.41 9.36 8.75
C PHE A 318 6.20 10.19 9.75
N LEU A 319 7.35 10.71 9.34
CA LEU A 319 8.27 11.51 10.16
C LEU A 319 8.33 12.94 9.63
N TRP A 320 8.53 13.91 10.52
CA TRP A 320 8.69 15.31 10.13
C TRP A 320 9.57 16.13 11.07
N LYS A 321 10.09 17.25 10.56
CA LYS A 321 10.77 18.30 11.32
C LYS A 321 10.11 19.64 11.03
N THR A 322 9.57 20.27 12.07
CA THR A 322 8.81 21.52 11.90
C THR A 322 9.73 22.68 11.54
N GLU A 323 10.94 22.67 12.12
CA GLU A 323 11.94 23.73 12.00
C GLU A 323 12.52 23.82 10.59
N THR A 324 12.68 22.68 9.92
CA THR A 324 13.24 22.59 8.57
C THR A 324 12.19 22.28 7.50
N SER A 325 10.92 22.10 7.88
CA SER A 325 9.82 21.69 6.99
C SER A 325 10.14 20.42 6.20
N GLU A 326 10.85 19.47 6.82
CA GLU A 326 11.19 18.18 6.22
C GLU A 326 10.13 17.14 6.57
N SER A 327 9.82 16.26 5.62
CA SER A 327 9.04 15.04 5.85
C SER A 327 9.76 13.81 5.31
N LYS A 328 9.45 12.66 5.90
CA LYS A 328 10.01 11.37 5.49
C LYS A 328 9.00 10.24 5.72
N PHE A 329 8.90 9.35 4.74
CA PHE A 329 8.13 8.11 4.82
C PHE A 329 9.07 6.95 5.18
N VAL A 330 8.72 6.16 6.19
CA VAL A 330 9.56 5.02 6.59
C VAL A 330 8.73 3.75 6.66
N GLU A 331 9.13 2.76 5.88
CA GLU A 331 8.61 1.41 5.95
C GLU A 331 9.47 0.58 6.92
N VAL A 332 8.87 -0.03 7.93
CA VAL A 332 9.59 -0.77 8.97
C VAL A 332 9.59 -2.26 8.66
N LYS A 333 10.74 -2.90 8.81
CA LYS A 333 10.86 -4.36 8.66
C LYS A 333 11.62 -4.94 9.83
N GLY A 334 10.94 -5.83 10.57
CA GLY A 334 11.58 -6.65 11.57
C GLY A 334 12.51 -7.69 10.96
N GLU A 335 13.15 -8.45 11.84
CA GLU A 335 14.08 -9.50 11.46
C GLU A 335 13.34 -10.61 10.70
N ASN A 336 13.76 -10.86 9.45
CA ASN A 336 13.15 -11.79 8.48
C ASN A 336 11.87 -11.29 7.77
N ASP A 337 11.37 -10.09 8.08
CA ASP A 337 10.24 -9.52 7.36
C ASP A 337 10.63 -9.07 5.96
N LYS A 338 9.75 -9.33 4.99
CA LYS A 338 9.94 -8.95 3.60
C LYS A 338 8.89 -7.93 3.19
N LEU A 339 9.28 -7.02 2.29
CA LEU A 339 8.36 -6.10 1.65
C LEU A 339 7.34 -6.88 0.81
N SER A 340 6.06 -6.60 1.05
CA SER A 340 4.98 -7.03 0.15
C SER A 340 5.08 -6.30 -1.20
N LEU A 341 4.47 -6.85 -2.24
CA LEU A 341 4.46 -6.21 -3.55
C LEU A 341 3.80 -4.82 -3.52
N THR A 342 2.70 -4.66 -2.76
CA THR A 342 2.03 -3.36 -2.64
C THR A 342 2.93 -2.31 -1.96
N GLN A 343 3.69 -2.70 -0.92
CA GLN A 343 4.68 -1.81 -0.29
C GLN A 343 5.79 -1.42 -1.26
N LYS A 344 6.34 -2.39 -2.02
CA LYS A 344 7.35 -2.10 -3.06
C LYS A 344 6.84 -1.12 -4.11
N ILE A 345 5.58 -1.27 -4.54
CA ILE A 345 4.93 -0.38 -5.50
C ILE A 345 4.79 1.04 -4.94
N TRP A 346 4.47 1.19 -3.66
CA TRP A 346 4.39 2.50 -3.02
C TRP A 346 5.76 3.13 -2.81
N ILE A 347 6.75 2.38 -2.32
CA ILE A 347 8.11 2.89 -2.11
C ILE A 347 8.74 3.33 -3.43
N GLN A 348 8.61 2.52 -4.49
CA GLN A 348 9.09 2.90 -5.82
C GLN A 348 8.41 4.18 -6.29
N TYR A 349 7.07 4.27 -6.19
CA TYR A 349 6.34 5.46 -6.59
C TYR A 349 6.74 6.71 -5.80
N LEU A 350 6.84 6.61 -4.47
CA LEU A 350 7.27 7.71 -3.60
C LEU A 350 8.69 8.18 -3.98
N THR A 351 9.59 7.24 -4.27
CA THR A 351 10.93 7.56 -4.76
C THR A 351 10.89 8.29 -6.10
N ASP A 352 10.08 7.81 -7.05
CA ASP A 352 9.98 8.36 -8.40
C ASP A 352 9.42 9.79 -8.43
N ILE A 353 8.48 10.12 -7.52
CA ILE A 353 7.92 11.48 -7.38
C ILE A 353 8.78 12.41 -6.51
N GLY A 354 9.95 11.95 -6.06
CA GLY A 354 10.89 12.75 -5.28
C GLY A 354 10.57 12.86 -3.78
N ALA A 355 9.70 12.00 -3.24
CA ALA A 355 9.46 11.94 -1.80
C ALA A 355 10.64 11.27 -1.08
N ASN A 356 10.95 11.77 0.12
CA ASN A 356 11.94 11.14 0.99
C ASN A 356 11.35 9.87 1.60
N VAL A 357 11.76 8.71 1.07
CA VAL A 357 11.27 7.40 1.51
C VAL A 357 12.43 6.44 1.77
N GLU A 358 12.33 5.66 2.84
CA GLU A 358 13.31 4.60 3.13
C GLU A 358 12.70 3.37 3.79
N VAL A 359 13.44 2.27 3.74
CA VAL A 359 13.11 1.02 4.41
C VAL A 359 14.03 0.85 5.60
N CYS A 360 13.47 0.87 6.81
CA CYS A 360 14.21 0.69 8.04
C CYS A 360 14.15 -0.77 8.52
N HIS A 361 15.29 -1.44 8.45
CA HIS A 361 15.47 -2.81 8.91
C HIS A 361 15.94 -2.84 10.37
N VAL A 362 15.20 -3.56 11.20
CA VAL A 362 15.53 -3.73 12.62
C VAL A 362 16.05 -5.15 12.86
N SER A 363 17.28 -5.25 13.36
CA SER A 363 17.89 -6.54 13.73
C SER A 363 18.05 -6.67 15.24
N GLY A 364 17.75 -7.86 15.75
CA GLY A 364 17.85 -8.16 17.18
C GLY A 364 19.23 -8.66 17.57
N VAL A 365 19.85 -8.05 18.59
CA VAL A 365 21.07 -8.58 19.21
C VAL A 365 20.66 -9.49 20.37
N GLY A 366 21.02 -10.77 20.28
CA GLY A 366 20.70 -11.78 21.31
C GLY A 366 21.25 -11.39 22.68
N GLY A 367 20.40 -11.48 23.71
CA GLY A 367 20.66 -10.93 25.04
C GLY A 367 21.90 -11.49 25.76
N ARG A 368 22.82 -10.60 26.12
CA ARG A 368 23.37 -10.57 27.47
C ARG A 368 22.81 -9.31 28.12
N LYS A 369 22.29 -9.43 29.36
CA LYS A 369 21.78 -8.31 30.17
C LYS A 369 22.67 -7.08 29.98
N ILE A 370 22.07 -5.93 29.68
CA ILE A 370 22.78 -4.65 29.69
C ILE A 370 23.36 -4.49 31.09
N LYS A 371 24.70 -4.61 31.22
CA LYS A 371 25.37 -4.07 32.40
C LYS A 371 25.23 -2.56 32.29
N SER A 372 24.66 -1.97 33.33
CA SER A 372 24.43 -0.53 33.48
C SER A 372 25.48 0.30 32.76
N PHE A 373 25.01 1.13 31.82
CA PHE A 373 25.83 2.12 31.15
C PHE A 373 26.16 3.21 32.18
N LYS A 374 27.22 3.02 32.97
CA LYS A 374 27.78 4.12 33.75
C LYS A 374 28.37 5.12 32.75
N ALA A 375 27.71 6.26 32.62
CA ALA A 375 28.26 7.43 31.97
C ALA A 375 29.66 7.70 32.54
N LYS A 376 30.70 7.56 31.71
CA LYS A 376 31.98 8.20 31.98
C LYS A 376 31.79 9.68 31.66
N VAL A 377 31.46 10.46 32.68
CA VAL A 377 31.75 11.89 32.68
C VAL A 377 33.29 11.96 32.66
N ALA A 378 33.84 12.45 31.56
CA ALA A 378 35.23 12.88 31.54
C ALA A 378 35.29 14.22 32.26
N GLU A 379 35.68 14.21 33.53
CA GLU A 379 36.26 15.39 34.18
C GLU A 379 37.58 15.67 33.46
N THR A 380 37.58 16.68 32.61
CA THR A 380 38.82 17.35 32.19
C THR A 380 39.27 18.23 33.34
N ASP A 381 40.29 17.76 34.06
CA ASP A 381 41.18 18.59 34.86
C ASP A 381 41.75 19.71 33.97
N ILE A 382 41.43 20.95 34.32
CA ILE A 382 42.18 22.14 33.92
C ILE A 382 42.85 22.62 35.20
N GLY A 383 44.18 22.60 35.20
CA GLY A 383 45.00 23.20 36.25
C GLY A 383 44.96 24.72 36.26
#